data_AF-A0A084QCF9-F1
#
_entry.id   AF-A0A084QCF9-F1
#
_cell.length_a   1.000
_cell.length_b   1.000
_cell.length_c   1.000
_cell.angle_alpha   90.00
_cell.angle_beta   90.00
_cell.angle_gamma   90.00
#
_symmetry.space_group_name_H-M   'P 1'
#
loop_
_entity.id
_entity.type
_entity.pdbx_description
1 polymer ?
#
loop_
_entity_poly.entity_id
_entity_poly.type
_entity_poly.pdbx_seq_one_letter_code
_entity_poly.pdbx_strand_id
1 'polypeptide(L)'
;MAFVKGVLLSQCLRDPTIQSPSLRPDATDSDLARAYEAMSGVTLELYKLSFPRVGAICHVPTAWEVSKIPLTLNMNELVGAGNFPPKELRQDSFQSTSDYFQEPANHRFLDLKY
;
A
#
# COMPACT_ATOMS: atom_id res chain seq x y z
N MET A 1 -2.63 -16.71 14.40
CA MET A 1 -1.64 -15.82 15.04
C MET A 1 -2.37 -14.90 16.00
N ALA A 2 -1.85 -14.67 17.21
CA ALA A 2 -2.43 -13.71 18.13
C ALA A 2 -2.08 -12.28 17.66
N PHE A 3 -3.08 -11.41 17.53
CA PHE A 3 -2.85 -10.00 17.29
C PHE A 3 -2.07 -9.41 18.47
N VAL A 4 -0.85 -8.92 18.22
CA VAL A 4 -0.07 -8.23 19.25
C VAL A 4 -0.55 -6.79 19.29
N LYS A 5 -1.18 -6.40 20.40
CA LYS A 5 -1.60 -5.01 20.62
C LYS A 5 -0.36 -4.12 20.82
N GLY A 6 0.05 -3.45 19.74
CA GLY A 6 1.14 -2.47 19.77
C GLY A 6 0.69 -1.07 20.15
N VAL A 7 1.66 -0.20 20.43
CA VAL A 7 1.48 1.27 20.49
C VAL A 7 1.70 1.82 19.09
N LEU A 8 0.86 2.75 18.63
CA LEU A 8 1.04 3.34 17.31
C LEU A 8 2.29 4.23 17.30
N LEU A 9 3.10 4.13 16.25
CA LEU A 9 4.28 4.99 16.10
C LEU A 9 3.89 6.48 16.10
N SER A 10 2.71 6.82 15.56
CA SER A 10 2.15 8.17 15.62
C SER A 10 1.85 8.62 17.05
N GLN A 11 1.44 7.74 17.97
CA GLN A 11 1.26 8.11 19.38
C GLN A 11 2.59 8.46 20.06
N CYS A 12 3.70 7.95 19.54
CA CYS A 12 5.03 8.20 20.09
C CYS A 12 5.68 9.47 19.50
N LEU A 13 5.47 9.73 18.21
CA LEU A 13 6.20 10.76 17.46
C LEU A 13 5.38 12.03 17.20
N ARG A 14 4.05 11.95 17.21
CA ARG A 14 3.21 13.07 16.80
C ARG A 14 3.16 14.16 17.86
N ASP A 15 3.08 15.42 17.42
CA ASP A 15 2.67 16.52 18.27
C ASP A 15 1.15 16.45 18.53
N PRO A 16 0.70 16.23 19.79
CA PRO A 16 -0.72 16.09 20.10
C PRO A 16 -1.50 17.40 19.93
N THR A 17 -0.82 18.55 19.85
CA THR A 17 -1.44 19.86 19.71
C THR A 17 -1.76 20.23 18.25
N ILE A 18 -1.17 19.51 17.29
CA ILE A 18 -1.32 19.78 15.86
C ILE A 18 -2.21 18.72 15.20
N GLN A 19 -3.26 19.17 14.53
CA GLN A 19 -4.24 18.29 13.89
C GLN A 19 -3.72 17.65 12.58
N SER A 20 -2.82 18.32 11.87
CA SER A 20 -2.12 17.77 10.70
C SER A 20 -1.01 16.78 11.09
N PRO A 21 -0.51 15.96 10.15
CA PRO A 21 0.69 15.16 10.38
C PRO A 21 1.85 16.03 10.83
N SER A 22 2.35 15.78 12.03
CA SER A 22 3.37 16.59 12.70
C SER A 22 4.31 15.69 13.49
N LEU A 23 5.52 16.17 13.75
CA LEU A 23 6.47 15.57 14.67
C LEU A 23 6.50 16.44 15.95
N ARG A 24 6.53 15.81 17.12
CA ARG A 24 6.73 16.53 18.38
C ARG A 24 8.06 17.30 18.32
N PRO A 25 8.11 18.57 18.78
CA PRO A 25 9.27 19.44 18.58
C PRO A 25 10.52 18.98 19.36
N ASP A 26 10.34 18.11 20.36
CA ASP A 26 11.39 17.52 21.19
C ASP A 26 11.85 16.13 20.72
N ALA A 27 11.39 15.67 19.55
CA ALA A 27 11.85 14.41 18.98
C ALA A 27 13.35 14.48 18.68
N THR A 28 14.10 13.54 19.25
CA THR A 28 15.55 13.47 19.04
C THR A 28 15.87 12.69 17.76
N ASP A 29 17.08 12.88 17.21
CA ASP A 29 17.57 12.05 16.10
C ASP A 29 17.56 10.56 16.45
N SER A 30 17.79 10.21 17.71
CA SER A 30 17.71 8.83 18.19
C SER A 30 16.28 8.27 18.16
N ASP A 31 15.27 9.10 18.46
CA ASP A 31 13.86 8.69 18.35
C ASP A 31 13.49 8.40 16.90
N LEU A 32 13.95 9.27 15.98
CA LEU A 32 13.73 9.10 14.55
C LEU A 32 14.46 7.89 14.00
N ALA A 33 15.74 7.70 14.35
CA ALA A 33 16.53 6.54 13.92
C ALA A 33 15.83 5.22 14.30
N ARG A 34 15.36 5.11 15.55
CA ARG A 34 14.63 3.93 16.02
C ARG A 34 13.30 3.73 15.29
N ALA A 35 12.58 4.81 14.99
CA ALA A 35 11.35 4.75 14.22
C ALA A 35 11.60 4.23 12.79
N TYR A 36 12.61 4.78 12.11
CA TYR A 36 13.01 4.34 10.78
C TYR A 36 13.53 2.91 10.77
N GLU A 37 14.30 2.50 11.77
CA GLU A 37 14.74 1.12 11.93
C GLU A 37 13.54 0.16 12.01
N ALA A 38 12.56 0.45 12.87
CA ALA A 38 11.35 -0.37 12.99
C ALA A 38 10.55 -0.45 11.67
N MET A 39 10.36 0.69 10.98
CA MET A 39 9.69 0.73 9.67
C MET A 39 10.48 -0.07 8.61
N SER A 40 11.81 0.05 8.61
CA SER A 40 12.68 -0.67 7.69
C SER A 40 12.62 -2.18 7.92
N GLY A 41 12.53 -2.63 9.18
CA GLY A 41 12.36 -4.05 9.51
C GLY A 41 11.08 -4.62 8.93
N VAL A 42 9.95 -3.93 9.10
CA VAL A 42 8.66 -4.35 8.50
C VAL A 42 8.76 -4.37 6.98
N THR A 43 9.32 -3.31 6.39
CA THR A 43 9.45 -3.19 4.93
C THR A 43 10.33 -4.32 4.36
N LEU A 44 11.42 -4.65 5.05
CA LEU A 44 12.33 -5.73 4.67
C LEU A 44 11.64 -7.10 4.71
N GLU A 45 10.87 -7.38 5.76
CA GLU A 45 10.09 -8.62 5.82
C GLU A 45 9.05 -8.70 4.69
N LEU A 46 8.39 -7.58 4.35
CA LEU A 46 7.47 -7.53 3.22
C LEU A 46 8.17 -7.78 1.87
N TYR A 47 9.40 -7.28 1.67
CA TYR A 47 10.17 -7.53 0.44
C TYR A 47 10.60 -8.99 0.27
N LYS A 48 10.71 -9.75 1.36
CA LYS A 48 11.03 -11.19 1.29
C LYS A 48 9.83 -12.03 0.83
N LEU A 49 8.62 -11.48 0.87
CA LEU A 49 7.43 -12.21 0.46
C LEU A 49 7.42 -12.38 -1.06
N SER A 50 7.38 -13.63 -1.50
CA SER A 50 7.19 -13.98 -2.89
C SER A 50 5.77 -14.48 -3.09
N PHE A 51 4.98 -13.75 -3.88
CA PHE A 51 3.64 -14.17 -4.27
C PHE A 51 3.62 -14.58 -5.75
N PRO A 52 2.87 -15.62 -6.12
CA PRO A 52 2.77 -16.07 -7.51
C PRO A 52 1.96 -15.10 -8.40
N ARG A 53 1.34 -14.07 -7.81
CA ARG A 53 0.44 -13.13 -8.46
C ARG A 53 0.64 -11.72 -7.94
N VAL A 54 0.28 -10.74 -8.76
CA VAL A 54 0.24 -9.32 -8.37
C VAL A 54 -1.18 -8.94 -8.00
N GLY A 55 -1.42 -8.54 -6.76
CA GLY A 55 -2.77 -8.23 -6.29
C GLY A 55 -2.82 -7.89 -4.80
N ALA A 56 -4.00 -7.59 -4.29
CA ALA A 56 -4.20 -7.39 -2.86
C ALA A 56 -4.37 -8.73 -2.13
N ILE A 57 -3.74 -8.79 -0.96
CA ILE A 57 -3.79 -9.94 -0.05
C ILE A 57 -5.16 -9.99 0.63
N CYS A 58 -5.75 -11.17 0.71
CA CYS A 58 -6.96 -11.45 1.46
C CYS A 58 -6.77 -12.68 2.36
N HIS A 59 -7.43 -12.66 3.51
CA HIS A 59 -7.44 -13.82 4.41
C HIS A 59 -8.58 -14.75 3.99
N VAL A 60 -8.24 -15.96 3.54
CA VAL A 60 -9.19 -17.06 3.40
C VAL A 60 -9.12 -17.94 4.66
N PRO A 61 -10.11 -18.82 4.92
CA PRO A 61 -10.17 -19.56 6.19
C PRO A 61 -8.90 -20.35 6.55
N THR A 62 -8.09 -20.73 5.56
CA THR A 62 -6.91 -21.58 5.72
C THR A 62 -5.58 -20.90 5.45
N ALA A 63 -5.56 -19.73 4.80
CA ALA A 63 -4.35 -19.11 4.28
C ALA A 63 -4.53 -17.63 3.93
N TRP A 64 -3.40 -16.96 3.66
CA TRP A 64 -3.39 -15.67 2.98
C TRP A 64 -3.20 -15.90 1.48
N GLU A 65 -4.06 -15.30 0.67
CA GLU A 65 -4.02 -15.45 -0.78
C GLU A 65 -4.10 -14.09 -1.48
N VAL A 66 -3.45 -14.00 -2.64
CA VAL A 66 -3.50 -12.82 -3.52
C VAL A 66 -4.60 -13.03 -4.55
N SER A 67 -5.76 -12.43 -4.33
CA SER A 67 -6.96 -12.65 -5.17
C SER A 67 -7.63 -11.37 -5.65
N LYS A 68 -7.48 -10.26 -4.92
CA LYS A 68 -8.16 -9.00 -5.24
C LYS A 68 -7.29 -8.09 -6.12
N ILE A 69 -7.93 -7.11 -6.76
CA ILE A 69 -7.25 -6.04 -7.48
C ILE A 69 -6.14 -5.40 -6.62
N PRO A 70 -4.94 -5.17 -7.18
CA PRO A 70 -3.89 -4.45 -6.47
C PRO A 70 -4.29 -2.99 -6.22
N LEU A 71 -4.45 -2.62 -4.94
CA LEU A 71 -4.72 -1.23 -4.50
C LEU A 71 -3.44 -0.39 -4.47
N THR A 72 -2.81 -0.26 -5.62
CA THR A 72 -1.59 0.55 -5.78
C THR A 72 -1.93 2.02 -5.98
N LEU A 73 -0.98 2.92 -5.66
CA LEU A 73 -1.16 4.37 -5.87
C LEU A 73 -1.58 4.68 -7.31
N ASN A 74 -0.93 4.04 -8.30
CA ASN A 74 -1.25 4.23 -9.72
C ASN A 74 -2.69 3.81 -10.07
N MET A 75 -3.18 2.69 -9.51
CA MET A 75 -4.57 2.25 -9.71
C MET A 75 -5.58 3.16 -8.99
N ASN A 76 -5.23 3.64 -7.79
CA ASN A 76 -6.05 4.61 -7.07
C ASN A 76 -6.11 5.97 -7.80
N GLU A 77 -5.01 6.42 -8.38
CA GLU A 77 -4.97 7.63 -9.21
C GLU A 77 -5.81 7.48 -10.48
N LEU A 78 -5.82 6.30 -11.10
CA LEU A 78 -6.68 6.04 -12.27
C LEU A 78 -8.16 6.29 -11.92
N VAL A 79 -8.63 5.78 -10.78
CA VAL A 79 -10.01 5.97 -10.32
C VAL A 79 -10.26 7.40 -9.85
N GLY A 80 -9.40 7.91 -8.97
CA GLY A 80 -9.62 9.16 -8.25
C GLY A 80 -9.29 10.42 -9.05
N ALA A 81 -8.20 10.39 -9.83
CA ALA A 81 -7.76 11.52 -10.65
C ALA A 81 -8.17 11.36 -12.12
N GLY A 82 -8.23 10.12 -12.64
CA GLY A 82 -8.66 9.82 -14.01
C GLY A 82 -10.17 9.72 -14.20
N ASN A 83 -10.97 9.80 -13.13
CA ASN A 83 -12.43 9.59 -13.15
C ASN A 83 -12.83 8.25 -13.80
N PHE A 84 -11.95 7.25 -13.71
CA PHE A 84 -12.17 5.94 -14.32
C PHE A 84 -13.22 5.14 -13.53
N PRO A 85 -14.24 4.54 -14.18
CA PRO A 85 -15.29 3.81 -13.47
C PRO A 85 -14.72 2.61 -12.70
N PRO A 86 -14.88 2.52 -11.36
CA PRO A 86 -14.33 1.41 -10.58
C PRO A 86 -14.82 0.02 -11.01
N LYS A 87 -16.00 -0.04 -11.64
CA LYS A 87 -16.61 -1.28 -12.14
C LYS A 87 -15.96 -1.79 -13.43
N GLU A 88 -15.29 -0.93 -14.17
CA GLU A 88 -14.59 -1.27 -15.41
C GLU A 88 -13.17 -1.77 -15.13
N LEU A 89 -12.66 -1.51 -13.91
CA LEU A 89 -11.40 -2.10 -13.47
C LEU A 89 -11.54 -3.60 -13.33
N ARG A 90 -10.49 -4.30 -13.77
CA ARG A 90 -10.32 -5.72 -13.47
C ARG A 90 -10.38 -5.95 -11.96
N GLN A 91 -11.28 -6.82 -11.51
CA GLN A 91 -11.50 -7.07 -10.08
C GLN A 91 -10.55 -8.14 -9.50
N ASP A 92 -9.88 -8.90 -10.36
CA ASP A 92 -9.01 -10.03 -9.99
C ASP A 92 -7.52 -9.66 -9.99
N SER A 93 -6.74 -10.38 -9.18
CA SER A 93 -5.27 -10.40 -9.23
C SER A 93 -4.69 -10.69 -10.63
N PHE A 94 -3.47 -10.23 -10.92
CA PHE A 94 -2.75 -10.47 -12.17
C PHE A 94 -1.79 -11.68 -12.05
N GLN A 95 -1.65 -12.44 -13.13
CA GLN A 95 -0.76 -13.61 -13.18
C GLN A 95 0.71 -13.24 -13.32
N SER A 96 0.99 -12.07 -13.90
CA SER A 96 2.35 -11.60 -14.14
C SER A 96 2.47 -10.09 -13.91
N THR A 97 3.70 -9.66 -13.65
CA THR A 97 4.05 -8.24 -13.54
C THR A 97 3.82 -7.50 -14.86
N SER A 98 4.03 -8.15 -16.01
CA SER A 98 3.76 -7.55 -17.32
C SER A 98 2.28 -7.27 -17.53
N ASP A 99 1.39 -8.22 -17.18
CA ASP A 99 -0.06 -8.01 -17.30
C ASP A 99 -0.53 -6.86 -16.42
N TYR A 100 0.04 -6.76 -15.21
CA TYR A 100 -0.25 -5.67 -14.29
C TYR A 100 0.16 -4.30 -14.86
N PHE A 101 1.35 -4.16 -15.45
CA PHE A 101 1.80 -2.87 -15.98
C PHE A 101 1.15 -2.48 -17.30
N GLN A 102 0.73 -3.45 -18.12
CA GLN A 102 0.03 -3.18 -19.38
C GLN A 102 -1.36 -2.60 -19.16
N GLU A 103 -2.08 -3.03 -18.13
CA GLU A 103 -3.45 -2.60 -17.85
C GLU A 103 -3.58 -1.07 -17.67
N PRO A 104 -2.83 -0.40 -16.77
CA PRO A 104 -2.92 1.04 -16.59
C PRO A 104 -2.31 1.80 -17.78
N ALA A 105 -1.33 1.23 -18.48
CA ALA A 105 -0.75 1.83 -19.68
C ALA A 105 -1.77 1.88 -20.83
N ASN A 106 -2.54 0.80 -21.03
CA ASN A 106 -3.60 0.75 -22.04
C ASN A 106 -4.71 1.74 -21.74
N HIS A 107 -5.15 1.85 -20.49
CA HIS A 107 -6.14 2.85 -20.07
C HIS A 107 -5.65 4.28 -20.37
N ARG A 108 -4.43 4.63 -19.94
CA ARG A 108 -3.85 5.95 -20.24
C ARG A 108 -3.70 6.23 -21.73
N PHE A 109 -3.45 5.21 -22.54
CA PHE A 109 -3.36 5.36 -23.99
C PHE A 109 -4.73 5.57 -24.67
N LEU A 110 -5.80 4.98 -24.12
CA LEU A 110 -7.17 5.22 -24.59
C LEU A 110 -7.62 6.65 -24.29
N ASP A 111 -7.26 7.18 -23.11
CA ASP A 111 -7.56 8.56 -22.72
C ASP A 111 -6.87 9.60 -23.61
N LEU A 112 -5.69 9.27 -24.17
CA LEU A 112 -4.96 10.16 -25.10
C LEU A 112 -5.55 10.21 -26.51
N LYS A 113 -6.47 9.30 -26.85
CA LYS A 113 -7.08 9.22 -28.18
C LYS A 113 -8.38 10.04 -28.31
N TYR A 114 -8.79 10.71 -27.23
CA TYR A 114 -9.92 11.62 -27.16
C TYR A 114 -9.50 12.95 -26.52
#